data_AF-A0A2P2SW48-F1
#
_entry.id   AF-A0A2P2SW48-F1
#
_cell.length_a   1.000
_cell.length_b   1.000
_cell.length_c   1.000
_cell.angle_alpha   90.00
_cell.angle_beta   90.00
_cell.angle_gamma   90.00
#
_symmetry.space_group_name_H-M   'P 1'
#
loop_
_entity.id
_entity.type
_entity.pdbx_description
1 polymer ?
#
loop_
_entity_poly.entity_id
_entity_poly.type
_entity_poly.pdbx_seq_one_letter_code
_entity_poly.pdbx_strand_id
1 'polypeptide(L)'
;MWLTLGTTVAKALAAYVAFAGHSTAANSRLESYLAAHPVSTSTLVSISSIQSPSIDSVPAQVKKPSATSNTARVCCPTSCNGSKPNNWTVYQNVDRLALCNQTMLLDFALYNPLGDHRTHASIRSCTADYKSSFSAPSRLTNESCRSSKNLKQGEASLQIAWLGSSNTEAAGDVVAAAQQMERYISQSEVGCNSTTAFAYSGQTALGLYAGLGIQSQGIVSTVLQQFSAHVETNGISENLFVQLCATNGQSSRLAFGVMANTNSNLSSVQHAVKTWRDGKCVTEYDEATV
;
A
#
# COMPACT_ATOMS: atom_id res chain seq x y z
N MET A 1 3.25 -13.81 -14.33
CA MET A 1 2.94 -14.19 -15.73
C MET A 1 3.06 -12.96 -16.61
N TRP A 2 4.11 -12.86 -17.42
CA TRP A 2 4.33 -11.73 -18.32
C TRP A 2 3.56 -11.95 -19.62
N LEU A 3 2.67 -11.03 -20.01
CA LEU A 3 1.99 -11.06 -21.30
C LEU A 3 2.56 -9.97 -22.20
N THR A 4 3.39 -10.39 -23.15
CA THR A 4 3.68 -9.63 -24.36
C THR A 4 2.63 -9.99 -25.41
N LEU A 5 1.82 -9.01 -25.85
CA LEU A 5 0.86 -9.22 -26.94
C LEU A 5 1.59 -9.27 -28.29
N GLY A 6 1.51 -10.44 -28.94
CA GLY A 6 1.95 -10.67 -30.32
C GLY A 6 1.00 -11.63 -31.06
N THR A 7 0.22 -11.05 -31.96
CA THR A 7 -0.39 -11.60 -33.21
C THR A 7 -0.70 -13.11 -33.36
N THR A 8 -2.01 -13.39 -33.40
CA THR A 8 -2.77 -14.21 -34.38
C THR A 8 -2.53 -15.72 -34.61
N VAL A 9 -3.62 -16.48 -34.36
CA VAL A 9 -4.24 -17.58 -35.14
C VAL A 9 -3.91 -19.05 -34.81
N ALA A 10 -5.00 -19.72 -34.41
CA ALA A 10 -5.45 -21.09 -34.71
C ALA A 10 -5.12 -22.28 -33.76
N LYS A 11 -6.26 -22.82 -33.29
CA LYS A 11 -6.67 -24.23 -33.19
C LYS A 11 -6.20 -25.04 -31.96
N ALA A 12 -7.13 -25.12 -31.02
CA ALA A 12 -7.76 -26.34 -30.53
C ALA A 12 -6.92 -27.63 -30.56
N LEU A 13 -6.70 -28.21 -29.38
CA LEU A 13 -6.93 -29.63 -29.12
C LEU A 13 -7.12 -29.82 -27.61
N ALA A 14 -8.37 -30.15 -27.24
CA ALA A 14 -8.70 -30.67 -25.94
C ALA A 14 -8.20 -32.12 -25.85
N ALA A 15 -7.47 -32.44 -24.80
CA ALA A 15 -7.22 -33.81 -24.37
C ALA A 15 -7.59 -33.91 -22.89
N TYR A 16 -8.73 -34.54 -22.62
CA TYR A 16 -9.08 -35.04 -21.31
C TYR A 16 -8.25 -36.30 -21.05
N VAL A 17 -7.59 -36.38 -19.88
CA VAL A 17 -7.15 -37.65 -19.31
C VAL A 17 -7.67 -37.71 -17.88
N ALA A 18 -8.55 -38.69 -17.63
CA ALA A 18 -9.09 -39.00 -16.33
C ALA A 18 -8.14 -39.89 -15.51
N PHE A 19 -8.27 -39.75 -14.20
CA PHE A 19 -7.39 -40.28 -13.14
C PHE A 19 -7.35 -41.81 -13.03
N ALA A 20 -6.19 -42.32 -12.62
CA ALA A 20 -6.07 -43.55 -11.85
C ALA A 20 -5.38 -43.21 -10.52
N GLY A 21 -6.08 -43.40 -9.41
CA GLY A 21 -5.54 -43.21 -8.07
C GLY A 21 -4.61 -44.35 -7.65
N HIS A 22 -3.67 -44.05 -6.76
CA HIS A 22 -3.29 -44.86 -5.60
C HIS A 22 -2.68 -43.91 -4.56
N SER A 23 -3.36 -43.77 -3.43
CA SER A 23 -2.88 -43.15 -2.21
C SER A 23 -1.91 -44.09 -1.50
N THR A 24 -0.68 -43.65 -1.23
CA THR A 24 0.10 -43.83 0.02
C THR A 24 1.57 -43.47 -0.24
N ALA A 25 1.94 -42.24 0.12
CA ALA A 25 3.30 -41.90 0.54
C ALA A 25 3.20 -40.60 1.35
N ALA A 26 3.09 -40.72 2.67
CA ALA A 26 3.20 -39.59 3.57
C ALA A 26 4.59 -38.96 3.39
N ASN A 27 4.61 -37.65 3.11
CA ASN A 27 5.81 -36.89 2.81
C ASN A 27 6.77 -36.87 4.02
N SER A 28 7.85 -37.64 3.95
CA SER A 28 8.97 -37.59 4.93
C SER A 28 9.57 -36.18 5.10
N ARG A 29 9.37 -35.31 4.11
CA ARG A 29 9.79 -33.89 4.15
C ARG A 29 8.92 -33.01 5.05
N LEU A 30 7.64 -33.37 5.25
CA LEU A 30 6.74 -32.62 6.13
C LEU A 30 7.04 -32.93 7.60
N GLU A 31 7.33 -34.20 7.92
CA GLU A 31 7.76 -34.62 9.26
C GLU A 31 9.09 -33.96 9.67
N SER A 32 10.07 -33.93 8.76
CA SER A 32 11.34 -33.23 8.99
C SER A 32 11.15 -31.73 9.20
N TYR A 33 10.19 -31.11 8.52
CA TYR A 33 9.87 -29.68 8.68
C TYR A 33 9.18 -29.40 10.02
N LEU A 34 8.22 -30.24 10.43
CA LEU A 34 7.51 -30.13 11.70
C LEU A 34 8.42 -30.43 12.91
N ALA A 35 9.39 -31.34 12.76
CA ALA A 35 10.41 -31.60 13.77
C ALA A 35 11.40 -30.44 13.94
N ALA A 36 11.69 -29.70 12.87
CA ALA A 36 12.58 -28.53 12.90
C ALA A 36 11.87 -27.23 13.34
N HIS A 37 10.54 -27.17 13.26
CA HIS A 37 9.74 -25.98 13.59
C HIS A 37 8.55 -26.35 14.48
N PRO A 38 8.77 -26.56 15.79
CA PRO A 38 7.69 -26.90 16.71
C PRO A 38 6.67 -25.75 16.79
N VAL A 39 5.48 -25.98 16.28
CA VAL A 39 4.35 -25.06 16.42
C VAL A 39 3.83 -25.19 17.86
N SER A 40 3.79 -24.09 18.61
CA SER A 40 3.15 -24.08 19.93
C SER A 40 1.65 -24.26 19.77
N THR A 41 1.17 -25.50 19.87
CA THR A 41 -0.24 -25.80 20.09
C THR A 41 -0.56 -25.46 21.55
N SER A 42 -1.31 -24.38 21.74
CA SER A 42 -1.88 -24.06 23.05
C SER A 42 -2.92 -25.12 23.36
N THR A 43 -2.57 -26.09 24.20
CA THR A 43 -3.51 -27.03 24.78
C THR A 43 -4.56 -26.22 25.56
N LEU A 44 -5.83 -26.44 25.22
CA LEU A 44 -6.94 -26.02 26.07
C LEU A 44 -6.80 -26.75 27.40
N VAL A 45 -6.27 -26.05 28.39
CA VAL A 45 -6.31 -26.48 29.78
C VAL A 45 -7.76 -26.42 30.22
N SER A 46 -8.33 -27.57 30.57
CA SER A 46 -9.60 -27.65 31.29
C SER A 46 -9.51 -26.80 32.55
N ILE A 47 -10.28 -25.71 32.60
CA ILE A 47 -10.39 -24.85 33.78
C ILE A 47 -11.29 -25.57 34.78
N SER A 48 -10.70 -26.48 35.55
CA SER A 48 -11.29 -26.99 36.78
C SER A 48 -10.70 -26.20 37.94
N SER A 49 -11.55 -25.46 38.66
CA SER A 49 -11.27 -24.78 39.92
C SER A 49 -10.39 -23.52 39.85
N ILE A 50 -11.02 -22.38 39.58
CA ILE A 50 -10.65 -21.11 40.23
C ILE A 50 -11.92 -20.55 40.85
N GLN A 51 -11.96 -20.58 42.18
CA GLN A 51 -12.99 -19.99 43.01
C GLN A 51 -12.94 -18.47 42.83
N SER A 52 -13.99 -17.87 42.26
CA SER A 52 -14.18 -16.43 42.23
C SER A 52 -14.28 -15.89 43.67
N PRO A 53 -13.49 -14.89 44.08
CA PRO A 53 -13.87 -14.06 45.22
C PRO A 53 -14.97 -13.10 44.78
N SER A 54 -16.02 -13.07 45.59
CA SER A 54 -17.17 -12.19 45.51
C SER A 54 -16.77 -10.73 45.32
N ILE A 55 -17.50 -10.02 44.45
CA ILE A 55 -17.46 -8.56 44.35
C ILE A 55 -18.11 -8.03 45.64
N ASP A 56 -17.29 -7.72 46.63
CA ASP A 56 -17.65 -6.73 47.65
C ASP A 56 -16.39 -6.15 48.28
N SER A 57 -16.36 -4.82 48.37
CA SER A 57 -15.44 -3.97 49.14
C SER A 57 -13.99 -3.75 48.67
N VAL A 58 -13.81 -2.80 47.73
CA VAL A 58 -12.69 -1.84 47.78
C VAL A 58 -13.24 -0.43 47.48
N PRO A 59 -13.31 0.50 48.45
CA PRO A 59 -13.67 1.88 48.17
C PRO A 59 -12.45 2.68 47.70
N ALA A 60 -12.68 3.50 46.68
CA ALA A 60 -11.96 4.71 46.31
C ALA A 60 -10.42 4.63 46.19
N GLN A 61 -9.94 4.57 44.94
CA GLN A 61 -8.96 5.51 44.35
C GLN A 61 -8.72 5.12 42.87
N VAL A 62 -9.80 5.06 42.07
CA VAL A 62 -9.63 5.23 40.62
C VAL A 62 -9.39 6.72 40.41
N LYS A 63 -8.11 7.11 40.47
CA LYS A 63 -7.68 8.39 39.92
C LYS A 63 -8.11 8.35 38.46
N LYS A 64 -9.18 9.11 38.15
CA LYS A 64 -9.69 9.32 36.79
C LYS A 64 -8.48 9.42 35.88
N PRO A 65 -8.26 8.52 34.89
CA PRO A 65 -7.12 8.64 34.01
C PRO A 65 -7.17 10.06 33.47
N SER A 66 -6.11 10.81 33.78
CA SER A 66 -5.92 12.17 33.31
C SER A 66 -6.19 12.19 31.81
N ALA A 67 -6.78 13.28 31.33
CA ALA A 67 -7.15 13.49 29.93
C ALA A 67 -5.91 13.54 29.01
N THR A 68 -5.21 12.42 28.88
CA THR A 68 -4.04 12.22 28.01
C THR A 68 -4.37 11.14 27.00
N SER A 69 -5.23 11.52 26.05
CA SER A 69 -5.10 11.27 24.61
C SER A 69 -6.46 11.50 23.96
N ASN A 70 -6.78 12.76 23.64
CA ASN A 70 -7.96 13.06 22.81
C ASN A 70 -7.88 12.33 21.46
N THR A 71 -6.66 12.05 20.99
CA THR A 71 -6.38 11.25 19.80
C THR A 71 -6.83 9.80 19.92
N ALA A 72 -6.93 9.24 21.14
CA ALA A 72 -7.39 7.86 21.36
C ALA A 72 -8.89 7.66 21.07
N ARG A 73 -9.67 8.75 20.92
CA ARG A 73 -11.13 8.71 20.66
C ARG A 73 -11.53 9.17 19.26
N VAL A 74 -10.60 9.71 18.48
CA VAL A 74 -10.89 10.17 17.12
C VAL A 74 -10.90 8.96 16.19
N CYS A 75 -12.05 8.64 15.60
CA CYS A 75 -12.19 7.56 14.61
C CYS A 75 -11.65 8.02 13.25
N CYS A 76 -12.15 9.15 12.74
CA CYS A 76 -11.66 9.78 11.52
C CYS A 76 -10.98 11.11 11.81
N PRO A 77 -9.83 11.39 11.17
CA PRO A 77 -9.09 12.63 11.37
C PRO A 77 -9.84 13.83 10.76
N THR A 78 -9.34 15.05 10.99
CA THR A 78 -9.86 16.25 10.34
C THR A 78 -9.58 16.27 8.84
N SER A 79 -10.34 17.05 8.07
CA SER A 79 -10.16 17.25 6.62
C SER A 79 -8.73 17.66 6.24
N CYS A 80 -8.26 17.16 5.10
CA CYS A 80 -6.99 17.56 4.48
C CYS A 80 -7.03 18.97 3.87
N ASN A 81 -8.22 19.49 3.55
CA ASN A 81 -8.37 20.74 2.83
C ASN A 81 -7.84 21.93 3.66
N GLY A 82 -6.81 22.61 3.15
CA GLY A 82 -6.13 23.71 3.83
C GLY A 82 -5.20 23.30 4.99
N SER A 83 -5.02 22.01 5.25
CA SER A 83 -4.16 21.49 6.31
C SER A 83 -2.88 20.88 5.76
N LYS A 84 -1.71 21.36 6.24
CA LYS A 84 -0.41 20.78 5.88
C LYS A 84 -0.18 19.47 6.65
N PRO A 85 0.58 18.49 6.11
CA PRO A 85 0.90 17.23 6.78
C PRO A 85 1.34 17.38 8.23
N ASN A 86 2.12 18.41 8.54
CA ASN A 86 2.60 18.67 9.90
C ASN A 86 1.50 18.94 10.95
N ASN A 87 0.28 19.27 10.52
CA ASN A 87 -0.85 19.58 11.38
C ASN A 87 -1.93 18.47 11.37
N TRP A 88 -1.69 17.37 10.65
CA TRP A 88 -2.62 16.26 10.57
C TRP A 88 -2.70 15.48 11.88
N THR A 89 -3.81 14.75 12.07
CA THR A 89 -4.05 13.97 13.30
C THR A 89 -3.08 12.79 13.35
N VAL A 90 -2.46 12.53 14.51
CA VAL A 90 -1.44 11.47 14.64
C VAL A 90 -2.05 10.18 15.20
N TYR A 91 -1.95 9.09 14.45
CA TYR A 91 -2.22 7.74 14.91
C TYR A 91 -0.92 7.00 15.25
N GLN A 92 -0.98 6.19 16.31
CA GLN A 92 0.19 5.51 16.88
C GLN A 92 0.42 4.09 16.31
N ASN A 93 -0.54 3.59 15.51
CA ASN A 93 -0.49 2.27 14.88
C ASN A 93 -1.36 2.26 13.63
N VAL A 94 -1.12 1.25 12.78
CA VAL A 94 -1.85 1.05 11.51
C VAL A 94 -3.30 0.63 11.78
N ASP A 95 -3.55 -0.17 12.81
CA ASP A 95 -4.89 -0.67 13.16
C ASP A 95 -5.93 0.45 13.37
N ARG A 96 -5.48 1.61 13.83
CA ARG A 96 -6.33 2.79 14.03
C ARG A 96 -6.88 3.36 12.72
N LEU A 97 -6.19 3.15 11.59
CA LEU A 97 -6.66 3.60 10.28
C LEU A 97 -7.96 2.89 9.88
N ALA A 98 -8.09 1.60 10.19
CA ALA A 98 -9.27 0.79 9.88
C ALA A 98 -10.53 1.22 10.65
N LEU A 99 -10.40 2.05 11.71
CA LEU A 99 -11.53 2.60 12.45
C LEU A 99 -12.22 3.76 11.72
N CYS A 100 -11.58 4.33 10.69
CA CYS A 100 -12.17 5.37 9.87
C CYS A 100 -12.79 4.78 8.61
N ASN A 101 -14.04 5.12 8.34
CA ASN A 101 -14.76 4.70 7.13
C ASN A 101 -14.62 5.69 5.96
N GLN A 102 -13.69 6.64 6.05
CA GLN A 102 -13.42 7.64 5.02
C GLN A 102 -12.04 7.41 4.43
N THR A 103 -11.86 7.76 3.16
CA THR A 103 -10.53 7.80 2.54
C THR A 103 -9.66 8.82 3.27
N MET A 104 -8.43 8.44 3.60
CA MET A 104 -7.45 9.27 4.28
C MET A 104 -6.18 9.40 3.45
N LEU A 105 -5.51 10.54 3.58
CA LEU A 105 -4.10 10.68 3.20
C LEU A 105 -3.23 10.47 4.43
N LEU A 106 -2.06 9.89 4.20
CA LEU A 106 -1.11 9.54 5.25
C LEU A 106 0.25 10.18 5.01
N ASP A 107 0.90 10.58 6.11
CA ASP A 107 2.27 11.04 6.15
C ASP A 107 3.01 10.40 7.33
N PHE A 108 4.14 9.78 7.07
CA PHE A 108 4.95 9.09 8.08
C PHE A 108 6.40 8.94 7.60
N ALA A 109 7.30 8.63 8.53
CA ALA A 109 8.70 8.42 8.22
C ALA A 109 8.88 7.14 7.39
N LEU A 110 9.23 7.30 6.10
CA LEU A 110 9.39 6.20 5.15
C LEU A 110 10.39 5.12 5.61
N TYR A 111 11.45 5.52 6.32
CA TYR A 111 12.51 4.62 6.78
C TYR A 111 12.31 4.13 8.23
N ASN A 112 11.21 4.50 8.89
CA ASN A 112 10.81 3.92 10.17
C ASN A 112 9.86 2.75 9.90
N PRO A 113 10.23 1.49 10.16
CA PRO A 113 9.40 0.33 9.85
C PRO A 113 8.00 0.44 10.48
N LEU A 114 6.96 0.06 9.74
CA LEU A 114 5.60 -0.04 10.28
C LEU A 114 5.22 -1.44 10.75
N GLY A 115 5.97 -2.48 10.33
CA GLY A 115 5.72 -3.88 10.66
C GLY A 115 6.40 -4.38 11.95
N ASP A 116 7.18 -3.55 12.63
CA ASP A 116 7.86 -3.94 13.88
C ASP A 116 7.09 -3.42 15.10
N HIS A 117 6.53 -4.31 15.91
CA HIS A 117 5.81 -3.98 17.14
C HIS A 117 6.66 -3.21 18.18
N ARG A 118 7.98 -3.18 18.03
CA ARG A 118 8.90 -2.41 18.88
C ARG A 118 9.11 -0.98 18.40
N THR A 119 8.71 -0.68 17.17
CA THR A 119 8.78 0.68 16.62
C THR A 119 7.48 1.43 16.90
N HIS A 120 7.59 2.59 17.54
CA HIS A 120 6.44 3.48 17.68
C HIS A 120 6.18 4.17 16.33
N ALA A 121 5.17 3.72 15.61
CA ALA A 121 4.73 4.36 14.38
C ALA A 121 4.00 5.67 14.69
N SER A 122 4.37 6.76 14.02
CA SER A 122 3.62 8.01 14.06
C SER A 122 3.08 8.27 12.66
N ILE A 123 1.81 7.95 12.45
CA ILE A 123 1.11 8.09 11.18
C ILE A 123 0.25 9.34 11.26
N ARG A 124 0.66 10.39 10.57
CA ARG A 124 -0.15 11.61 10.42
C ARG A 124 -1.20 11.34 9.36
N SER A 125 -2.46 11.61 9.68
CA SER A 125 -3.61 11.30 8.84
C SER A 125 -4.59 12.47 8.77
N CYS A 126 -5.20 12.65 7.61
CA CYS A 126 -6.32 13.55 7.39
C CYS A 126 -7.36 12.90 6.49
N THR A 127 -8.62 13.31 6.61
CA THR A 127 -9.71 12.82 5.76
C THR A 127 -9.61 13.51 4.40
N ALA A 128 -9.49 12.71 3.34
CA ALA A 128 -9.32 13.18 1.98
C ALA A 128 -10.69 13.48 1.35
N ASP A 129 -11.12 14.73 1.45
CA ASP A 129 -12.41 15.25 1.00
C ASP A 129 -12.26 16.26 -0.15
N TYR A 130 -11.21 16.12 -0.96
CA TYR A 130 -10.98 16.98 -2.10
C TYR A 130 -12.11 16.84 -3.12
N LYS A 131 -12.75 17.97 -3.43
CA LYS A 131 -13.82 18.05 -4.42
C LYS A 131 -13.26 17.90 -5.83
N SER A 132 -14.11 17.48 -6.76
CA SER A 132 -13.80 17.18 -8.17
C SER A 132 -13.34 18.37 -9.02
N SER A 133 -13.12 19.56 -8.46
CA SER A 133 -12.57 20.68 -9.21
C SER A 133 -11.10 20.37 -9.54
N PHE A 134 -10.88 19.67 -10.64
CA PHE A 134 -9.59 19.54 -11.29
C PHE A 134 -9.12 20.94 -11.68
N SER A 135 -8.35 21.60 -10.82
CA SER A 135 -7.41 22.60 -11.31
C SER A 135 -6.47 21.84 -12.24
N ALA A 136 -6.44 22.22 -13.52
CA ALA A 136 -5.50 21.66 -14.49
C ALA A 136 -4.12 21.54 -13.83
N PRO A 137 -3.39 20.42 -14.03
CA PRO A 137 -2.11 20.21 -13.38
C PRO A 137 -1.27 21.47 -13.57
N SER A 138 -0.91 22.10 -12.46
CA SER A 138 -0.13 23.33 -12.45
C SER A 138 1.05 23.09 -13.36
N ARG A 139 1.06 23.74 -14.54
CA ARG A 139 2.22 23.71 -15.43
C ARG A 139 3.39 24.12 -14.57
N LEU A 140 4.48 23.35 -14.64
CA LEU A 140 5.75 23.74 -14.05
C LEU A 140 5.97 25.22 -14.37
N THR A 141 5.88 26.08 -13.37
CA THR A 141 6.28 27.48 -13.46
C THR A 141 7.79 27.63 -13.32
N ASN A 142 8.51 26.51 -13.23
CA ASN A 142 9.92 26.47 -12.93
C ASN A 142 10.65 25.61 -13.96
N GLU A 143 10.94 26.24 -15.10
CA GLU A 143 11.90 25.77 -16.12
C GLU A 143 13.24 25.34 -15.52
N SER A 144 13.58 25.78 -14.30
CA SER A 144 14.83 25.46 -13.61
C SER A 144 14.96 23.99 -13.15
N CYS A 145 13.85 23.26 -12.93
CA CYS A 145 13.93 21.84 -12.53
C CYS A 145 14.28 20.94 -13.73
N ARG A 146 14.06 21.42 -14.96
CA ARG A 146 14.52 20.74 -16.17
C ARG A 146 15.99 21.10 -16.36
N SER A 147 16.85 20.09 -16.29
CA SER A 147 18.25 20.27 -16.64
C SER A 147 18.31 20.81 -18.07
N SER A 148 18.85 22.02 -18.26
CA SER A 148 18.95 22.73 -19.54
C SER A 148 19.95 22.09 -20.51
N LYS A 149 20.35 20.83 -20.27
CA LYS A 149 21.26 20.05 -21.10
C LYS A 149 20.48 18.95 -21.83
N ASN A 150 20.65 18.89 -23.15
CA ASN A 150 20.30 17.80 -24.08
C ASN A 150 19.44 16.68 -23.48
N LEU A 151 18.15 16.95 -23.30
CA LEU A 151 17.18 15.93 -22.90
C LEU A 151 17.08 14.93 -24.05
N LYS A 152 17.53 13.70 -23.82
CA LYS A 152 17.24 12.59 -24.73
C LYS A 152 15.82 12.13 -24.43
N GLN A 153 14.92 12.30 -25.39
CA GLN A 153 13.62 11.67 -25.32
C GLN A 153 13.82 10.15 -25.37
N GLY A 154 13.21 9.45 -24.43
CA GLY A 154 13.21 8.00 -24.36
C GLY A 154 11.82 7.54 -23.99
N GLU A 155 11.38 6.46 -24.62
CA GLU A 155 10.18 5.75 -24.21
C GLU A 155 10.55 4.73 -23.15
N ALA A 156 9.72 4.61 -22.13
CA ALA A 156 9.86 3.62 -21.08
C ALA A 156 8.52 2.95 -20.84
N SER A 157 8.53 1.61 -20.78
CA SER A 157 7.33 0.83 -20.48
C SER A 157 7.19 0.66 -18.97
N LEU A 158 5.99 0.92 -18.46
CA LEU A 158 5.65 0.59 -17.09
C LEU A 158 5.46 -0.93 -16.96
N GLN A 159 6.02 -1.51 -15.92
CA GLN A 159 5.79 -2.89 -15.53
C GLN A 159 4.58 -2.95 -14.61
N ILE A 160 3.73 -3.96 -14.79
CA ILE A 160 2.60 -4.25 -13.91
C ILE A 160 2.76 -5.66 -13.35
N ALA A 161 2.49 -5.82 -12.06
CA ALA A 161 2.49 -7.12 -11.41
C ALA A 161 1.47 -7.14 -10.27
N TRP A 162 0.98 -8.34 -9.97
CA TRP A 162 -0.03 -8.58 -8.95
C TRP A 162 0.28 -9.88 -8.21
N LEU A 163 -0.10 -9.93 -6.93
CA LEU A 163 0.05 -11.11 -6.07
C LEU A 163 -1.12 -11.24 -5.11
N GLY A 164 -1.46 -12.49 -4.79
CA GLY A 164 -2.46 -12.84 -3.80
C GLY A 164 -3.83 -13.06 -4.42
N SER A 165 -4.82 -13.34 -3.58
CA SER A 165 -6.18 -13.60 -4.02
C SER A 165 -6.80 -12.37 -4.68
N SER A 166 -7.70 -12.60 -5.64
CA SER A 166 -8.58 -11.54 -6.15
C SER A 166 -9.45 -10.97 -5.02
N ASN A 167 -9.62 -9.65 -5.01
CA ASN A 167 -10.44 -8.91 -4.06
C ASN A 167 -11.20 -7.81 -4.81
N THR A 168 -12.23 -8.21 -5.54
CA THR A 168 -13.00 -7.30 -6.39
C THR A 168 -13.77 -6.26 -5.59
N GLU A 169 -14.16 -6.55 -4.34
CA GLU A 169 -14.85 -5.62 -3.46
C GLU A 169 -13.98 -4.42 -3.08
N ALA A 170 -12.66 -4.60 -3.03
CA ALA A 170 -11.70 -3.53 -2.72
C ALA A 170 -11.45 -2.56 -3.89
N ALA A 171 -11.95 -2.84 -5.10
CA ALA A 171 -11.70 -2.00 -6.27
C ALA A 171 -12.17 -0.55 -6.05
N GLY A 172 -13.34 -0.36 -5.43
CA GLY A 172 -13.87 0.97 -5.12
C GLY A 172 -13.00 1.75 -4.13
N ASP A 173 -12.44 1.07 -3.12
CA ASP A 173 -11.53 1.68 -2.14
C ASP A 173 -10.21 2.11 -2.77
N VAL A 174 -9.66 1.28 -3.65
CA VAL A 174 -8.41 1.58 -4.38
C VAL A 174 -8.61 2.79 -5.27
N VAL A 175 -9.71 2.83 -6.03
CA VAL A 175 -10.06 3.96 -6.90
C VAL A 175 -10.27 5.23 -6.08
N ALA A 176 -10.99 5.15 -4.96
CA ALA A 176 -11.20 6.29 -4.06
C ALA A 176 -9.86 6.84 -3.53
N ALA A 177 -8.98 5.96 -3.07
CA ALA A 177 -7.63 6.32 -2.61
C ALA A 177 -6.79 6.95 -3.72
N ALA A 178 -6.80 6.38 -4.93
CA ALA A 178 -6.03 6.87 -6.07
C ALA A 178 -6.49 8.25 -6.53
N GLN A 179 -7.80 8.48 -6.62
CA GLN A 179 -8.36 9.77 -7.00
C GLN A 179 -8.08 10.86 -5.95
N GLN A 180 -8.20 10.55 -4.66
CA GLN A 180 -7.86 11.51 -3.60
C GLN A 180 -6.35 11.83 -3.58
N MET A 181 -5.51 10.83 -3.80
CA MET A 181 -4.07 11.01 -3.96
C MET A 181 -3.72 11.89 -5.16
N GLU A 182 -4.36 11.67 -6.31
CA GLU A 182 -4.19 12.50 -7.51
C GLU A 182 -4.51 13.96 -7.23
N ARG A 183 -5.65 14.23 -6.56
CA ARG A 183 -6.08 15.59 -6.20
C ARG A 183 -5.09 16.26 -5.27
N TYR A 184 -4.60 15.54 -4.27
CA TYR A 184 -3.58 16.04 -3.34
C TYR A 184 -2.27 16.42 -4.04
N ILE A 185 -1.78 15.56 -4.93
CA ILE A 185 -0.56 15.82 -5.69
C ILE A 185 -0.76 17.01 -6.64
N SER A 186 -1.93 17.14 -7.25
CA SER A 186 -2.24 18.21 -8.20
C SER A 186 -2.38 19.59 -7.54
N GLN A 187 -2.76 19.64 -6.26
CA GLN A 187 -2.82 20.87 -5.47
C GLN A 187 -1.47 21.27 -4.87
N SER A 188 -0.53 20.33 -4.80
CA SER A 188 0.81 20.60 -4.28
C SER A 188 1.59 21.44 -5.30
N GLU A 189 2.30 22.46 -4.82
CA GLU A 189 3.21 23.22 -5.68
C GLU A 189 4.24 22.28 -6.30
N VAL A 190 4.37 22.31 -7.63
CA VAL A 190 5.31 21.46 -8.35
C VAL A 190 6.72 21.99 -8.11
N GLY A 191 7.38 21.47 -7.07
CA GLY A 191 8.79 21.77 -6.75
C GLY A 191 9.77 20.83 -7.45
N CYS A 192 11.08 21.11 -7.33
CA CYS A 192 12.15 20.25 -7.87
C CYS A 192 12.44 19.01 -7.01
N ASN A 193 11.43 18.46 -6.34
CA ASN A 193 11.58 17.33 -5.41
C ASN A 193 10.89 16.09 -5.96
N SER A 194 11.28 14.92 -5.47
CA SER A 194 10.49 13.70 -5.65
C SER A 194 9.18 13.79 -4.89
N THR A 195 8.15 13.13 -5.39
CA THR A 195 6.85 13.01 -4.72
C THR A 195 6.75 11.66 -4.04
N THR A 196 6.31 11.65 -2.79
CA THR A 196 5.86 10.46 -2.07
C THR A 196 4.49 10.76 -1.51
N ALA A 197 3.54 9.85 -1.71
CA ALA A 197 2.19 9.99 -1.19
C ALA A 197 1.67 8.63 -0.73
N PHE A 198 0.88 8.65 0.34
CA PHE A 198 0.21 7.47 0.87
C PHE A 198 -1.26 7.80 1.11
N ALA A 199 -2.12 6.82 0.86
CA ALA A 199 -3.55 6.91 1.11
C ALA A 199 -4.08 5.61 1.70
N TYR A 200 -5.22 5.69 2.37
CA TYR A 200 -5.89 4.53 2.96
C TYR A 200 -7.41 4.67 2.81
N SER A 201 -8.09 3.63 2.35
CA SER A 201 -9.55 3.61 2.20
C SER A 201 -10.08 2.21 2.51
N GLY A 202 -11.06 2.10 3.40
CA GLY A 202 -11.58 0.81 3.83
C GLY A 202 -10.47 -0.05 4.46
N GLN A 203 -10.04 -1.09 3.75
CA GLN A 203 -8.90 -1.95 4.12
C GLN A 203 -7.75 -1.89 3.10
N THR A 204 -7.77 -0.89 2.23
CA THR A 204 -6.78 -0.70 1.18
C THR A 204 -5.76 0.35 1.60
N ALA A 205 -4.48 0.00 1.51
CA ALA A 205 -3.36 0.94 1.55
C ALA A 205 -2.85 1.21 0.12
N LEU A 206 -2.60 2.47 -0.20
CA LEU A 206 -2.05 2.90 -1.49
C LEU A 206 -0.79 3.74 -1.24
N GLY A 207 0.25 3.49 -2.04
CA GLY A 207 1.50 4.25 -1.97
C GLY A 207 2.00 4.61 -3.36
N LEU A 208 2.59 5.80 -3.46
CA LEU A 208 3.14 6.33 -4.70
C LEU A 208 4.51 6.93 -4.47
N TYR A 209 5.42 6.65 -5.39
CA TYR A 209 6.67 7.38 -5.55
C TYR A 209 6.80 7.90 -6.98
N ALA A 210 7.20 9.16 -7.12
CA ALA A 210 7.63 9.72 -8.38
C ALA A 210 8.96 10.45 -8.19
N GLY A 211 10.01 9.94 -8.80
CA GLY A 211 11.30 10.62 -8.86
C GLY A 211 11.18 11.98 -9.52
N LEU A 212 12.08 12.91 -9.18
CA LEU A 212 11.99 14.30 -9.66
C LEU A 212 11.99 14.43 -11.20
N GLY A 213 12.63 13.52 -11.91
CA GLY A 213 12.65 13.47 -13.38
C GLY A 213 11.29 13.06 -13.97
N ILE A 214 10.50 12.29 -13.22
CA ILE A 214 9.13 11.90 -13.57
C ILE A 214 8.14 12.99 -13.16
N GLN A 215 8.24 13.51 -11.93
CA GLN A 215 7.37 14.56 -11.41
C GLN A 215 7.38 15.81 -12.32
N SER A 216 8.56 16.20 -12.81
CA SER A 216 8.73 17.33 -13.74
C SER A 216 8.07 17.15 -15.12
N GLN A 217 7.55 15.97 -15.42
CA GLN A 217 6.82 15.70 -16.67
C GLN A 217 5.31 15.79 -16.49
N GLY A 218 4.81 15.88 -15.25
CA GLY A 218 3.38 15.94 -14.95
C GLY A 218 2.61 14.66 -15.27
N ILE A 219 3.30 13.52 -15.45
CA ILE A 219 2.68 12.25 -15.87
C ILE A 219 1.99 11.50 -14.74
N VAL A 220 2.21 11.90 -13.48
CA VAL A 220 1.70 11.20 -12.29
C VAL A 220 0.18 11.10 -12.30
N SER A 221 -0.53 12.18 -12.64
CA SER A 221 -2.01 12.18 -12.73
C SER A 221 -2.50 11.21 -13.80
N THR A 222 -1.89 11.21 -14.99
CA THR A 222 -2.25 10.28 -16.07
C THR A 222 -2.07 8.83 -15.64
N VAL A 223 -0.99 8.50 -14.94
CA VAL A 223 -0.74 7.13 -14.49
C VAL A 223 -1.73 6.72 -13.39
N LEU A 224 -2.08 7.61 -12.45
CA LEU A 224 -3.10 7.33 -11.43
C LEU A 224 -4.49 7.11 -12.04
N GLN A 225 -4.83 7.86 -13.09
CA GLN A 225 -6.08 7.68 -13.85
C GLN A 225 -6.10 6.32 -14.57
N GLN A 226 -5.01 5.96 -15.26
CA GLN A 226 -4.88 4.67 -15.93
C GLN A 226 -4.89 3.49 -14.93
N PHE A 227 -4.24 3.66 -13.78
CA PHE A 227 -4.26 2.69 -12.69
C PHE A 227 -5.69 2.46 -12.17
N SER A 228 -6.43 3.55 -11.93
CA SER A 228 -7.84 3.48 -11.50
C SER A 228 -8.70 2.77 -12.54
N ALA A 229 -8.58 3.13 -13.82
CA ALA A 229 -9.33 2.50 -14.91
C ALA A 229 -9.00 1.01 -15.07
N HIS A 230 -7.74 0.62 -14.88
CA HIS A 230 -7.33 -0.78 -14.87
C HIS A 230 -8.01 -1.56 -13.74
N VAL A 231 -8.06 -1.00 -12.53
CA VAL A 231 -8.71 -1.61 -11.36
C VAL A 231 -10.22 -1.71 -11.55
N GLU A 232 -10.87 -0.68 -12.10
CA GLU A 232 -12.30 -0.70 -12.41
C GLU A 232 -12.66 -1.79 -13.44
N THR A 233 -11.79 -1.99 -14.43
CA THR A 233 -12.05 -2.93 -15.53
C THR A 233 -11.71 -4.38 -15.18
N ASN A 234 -10.58 -4.60 -14.49
CA ASN A 234 -10.01 -5.94 -14.28
C ASN A 234 -10.16 -6.43 -12.83
N GLY A 235 -10.65 -5.60 -11.92
CA GLY A 235 -10.58 -5.84 -10.49
C GLY A 235 -9.18 -5.65 -9.94
N ILE A 236 -8.93 -6.18 -8.75
CA ILE A 236 -7.64 -6.07 -8.07
C ILE A 236 -7.31 -7.33 -7.28
N SER A 237 -6.03 -7.70 -7.22
CA SER A 237 -5.51 -8.74 -6.31
C SER A 237 -5.07 -8.13 -4.98
N GLU A 238 -4.76 -8.96 -3.99
CA GLU A 238 -4.29 -8.49 -2.67
C GLU A 238 -3.18 -7.44 -2.78
N ASN A 239 -2.24 -7.65 -3.70
CA ASN A 239 -1.22 -6.69 -4.07
C ASN A 239 -1.33 -6.42 -5.57
N LEU A 240 -1.33 -5.16 -5.96
CA LEU A 240 -1.21 -4.72 -7.35
C LEU A 240 -0.26 -3.53 -7.37
N PHE A 241 0.73 -3.57 -8.26
CA PHE A 241 1.58 -2.41 -8.47
C PHE A 241 1.94 -2.21 -9.93
N VAL A 242 2.21 -0.96 -10.25
CA VAL A 242 2.79 -0.52 -11.52
C VAL A 242 4.08 0.20 -11.18
N GLN A 243 5.18 -0.13 -11.87
CA GLN A 243 6.48 0.48 -11.61
C GLN A 243 7.27 0.79 -12.88
N LEU A 244 8.09 1.82 -12.79
CA LEU A 244 9.24 2.08 -13.63
C LEU A 244 10.46 2.13 -12.71
N CYS A 245 11.33 1.14 -12.80
CA CYS A 245 12.54 1.14 -12.00
C CYS A 245 13.68 1.84 -12.74
N ALA A 246 14.64 2.35 -11.96
CA ALA A 246 15.86 2.92 -12.51
C ALA A 246 16.88 1.81 -12.83
N THR A 247 16.66 1.07 -13.92
CA THR A 247 17.63 0.06 -14.41
C THR A 247 18.77 0.72 -15.20
N ASN A 248 19.87 0.00 -15.42
CA ASN A 248 20.97 0.43 -16.30
C ASN A 248 21.69 1.73 -15.86
N GLY A 249 21.92 1.90 -14.55
CA GLY A 249 22.63 3.06 -14.02
C GLY A 249 21.80 4.34 -13.97
N GLN A 250 20.48 4.25 -14.21
CA GLN A 250 19.57 5.35 -13.98
C GLN A 250 19.45 5.62 -12.48
N SER A 251 19.20 6.89 -12.15
CA SER A 251 19.00 7.33 -10.77
C SER A 251 17.53 7.14 -10.36
N SER A 252 17.25 7.03 -9.06
CA SER A 252 15.88 7.09 -8.50
C SER A 252 15.11 8.35 -8.88
N ARG A 253 15.76 9.34 -9.50
CA ARG A 253 15.13 10.47 -10.21
C ARG A 253 14.18 10.04 -11.33
N LEU A 254 14.42 8.89 -11.97
CA LEU A 254 13.58 8.33 -13.04
C LEU A 254 12.72 7.15 -12.55
N ALA A 255 12.85 6.75 -11.28
CA ALA A 255 12.00 5.72 -10.72
C ALA A 255 10.59 6.26 -10.46
N PHE A 256 9.60 5.41 -10.67
CA PHE A 256 8.19 5.68 -10.41
C PHE A 256 7.51 4.40 -9.98
N GLY A 257 6.50 4.51 -9.12
CA GLY A 257 5.61 3.40 -8.89
C GLY A 257 4.36 3.77 -8.09
N VAL A 258 3.33 2.95 -8.27
CA VAL A 258 2.08 2.96 -7.51
C VAL A 258 1.83 1.54 -7.06
N MET A 259 1.58 1.34 -5.76
CA MET A 259 1.20 0.04 -5.19
C MET A 259 -0.06 0.18 -4.37
N ALA A 260 -1.00 -0.72 -4.59
CA ALA A 260 -2.14 -0.97 -3.73
C ALA A 260 -1.95 -2.31 -2.99
N ASN A 261 -2.31 -2.34 -1.72
CA ASN A 261 -2.52 -3.54 -0.95
C ASN A 261 -3.93 -3.52 -0.35
N THR A 262 -4.73 -4.57 -0.56
CA THR A 262 -6.15 -4.63 -0.15
C THR A 262 -6.39 -5.37 1.17
N ASN A 263 -5.34 -5.59 1.97
CA ASN A 263 -5.38 -6.37 3.22
C ASN A 263 -4.76 -5.58 4.38
N SER A 264 -4.93 -4.26 4.37
CA SER A 264 -4.44 -3.31 5.36
C SER A 264 -2.93 -3.32 5.60
N ASN A 265 -2.14 -3.90 4.70
CA ASN A 265 -0.71 -4.04 4.87
C ASN A 265 0.02 -2.78 4.38
N LEU A 266 -0.06 -1.72 5.19
CA LEU A 266 0.66 -0.46 4.94
C LEU A 266 2.19 -0.67 4.97
N SER A 267 2.69 -1.69 5.66
CA SER A 267 4.13 -2.02 5.69
C SER A 267 4.64 -2.50 4.32
N SER A 268 3.88 -3.33 3.61
CA SER A 268 4.24 -3.75 2.24
C SER A 268 4.24 -2.57 1.28
N VAL A 269 3.27 -1.67 1.41
CA VAL A 269 3.19 -0.44 0.61
C VAL A 269 4.36 0.50 0.92
N GLN A 270 4.72 0.67 2.20
CA GLN A 270 5.89 1.42 2.63
C GLN A 270 7.17 0.84 2.01
N HIS A 271 7.32 -0.49 2.02
CA HIS A 271 8.48 -1.17 1.46
C HIS A 271 8.62 -0.91 -0.04
N ALA A 272 7.55 -1.03 -0.83
CA ALA A 272 7.60 -0.73 -2.26
C ALA A 272 8.02 0.72 -2.55
N VAL A 273 7.43 1.69 -1.84
CA VAL A 273 7.78 3.11 -1.98
C VAL A 273 9.24 3.37 -1.61
N LYS A 274 9.74 2.73 -0.54
CA LYS A 274 11.15 2.80 -0.15
C LYS A 274 12.07 2.22 -1.24
N THR A 275 11.71 1.07 -1.79
CA THR A 275 12.46 0.40 -2.86
C THR A 275 12.60 1.30 -4.09
N TRP A 276 11.52 1.96 -4.54
CA TRP A 276 11.59 2.90 -5.66
C TRP A 276 12.39 4.17 -5.33
N ARG A 277 12.29 4.69 -4.11
CA ARG A 277 13.10 5.83 -3.66
C ARG A 277 14.59 5.52 -3.65
N ASP A 278 14.95 4.29 -3.31
CA ASP A 278 16.31 3.78 -3.37
C ASP A 278 16.76 3.41 -4.81
N GLY A 279 15.89 3.60 -5.81
CA GLY A 279 16.17 3.39 -7.23
C GLY A 279 16.09 1.93 -7.69
N LYS A 280 15.51 1.04 -6.87
CA LYS A 280 15.44 -0.39 -7.13
C LYS A 280 14.07 -0.79 -7.70
N CYS A 281 13.99 -2.00 -8.25
CA CYS A 281 12.72 -2.66 -8.54
C CYS A 281 12.22 -3.41 -7.32
N VAL A 282 10.91 -3.43 -7.17
CA VAL A 282 10.23 -4.44 -6.36
C VAL A 282 10.22 -5.74 -7.15
N THR A 283 10.82 -6.80 -6.60
CA THR A 283 10.98 -8.11 -7.27
C THR A 283 10.45 -9.27 -6.43
N GLU A 284 10.02 -9.04 -5.19
CA GLU A 284 9.52 -10.11 -4.32
C GLU A 284 8.24 -10.80 -4.86
N TYR A 285 7.64 -10.21 -5.90
CA TYR A 285 6.44 -10.71 -6.57
C TYR A 285 6.73 -11.47 -7.87
N ASP A 286 8.00 -11.58 -8.29
CA ASP A 286 8.40 -12.26 -9.53
C ASP A 286 8.41 -13.79 -9.39
N GLU A 287 8.61 -14.32 -8.18
CA GLU A 287 8.71 -15.77 -7.89
C GLU A 287 7.42 -16.41 -7.37
N ALA A 288 6.31 -15.66 -7.29
CA ALA A 288 5.03 -16.22 -6.90
C ALA A 288 4.34 -16.96 -8.07
N THR A 289 5.02 -17.99 -8.56
CA THR A 289 4.42 -19.09 -9.31
C THR A 289 4.17 -20.24 -8.34
N VAL A 290 2.90 -20.50 -8.04
CA VAL A 290 2.43 -21.83 -7.60
C VAL A 290 1.38 -22.28 -8.60
#